data_AF-A0A8X6LN74-F1
#
_entry.id   AF-A0A8X6LN74-F1
#
_cell.length_a   1.000
_cell.length_b   1.000
_cell.length_c   1.000
_cell.angle_alpha   90.00
_cell.angle_beta   90.00
_cell.angle_gamma   90.00
#
_symmetry.space_group_name_H-M   'P 1'
#
loop_
_entity.id
_entity.type
_entity.pdbx_description
1 polymer ?
#
loop_
_entity_poly.entity_id
_entity_poly.type
_entity_poly.pdbx_seq_one_letter_code
_entity_poly.pdbx_strand_id
1 'polypeptide(L)'
;MGWSRKKKESLKYPCIPSAIQPFPHSADMPILHPPKMYEMLKDNVEEEEIIRPGTIHNPDFEAEDLNEPHRLNKGELSDLVRDLNLLKQKTELPASRLQQ
;
A
#
# COMPACT_ATOMS: atom_id res chain seq x y z
N MET A 1 19.28 -0.70 16.84
CA MET A 1 19.44 0.63 17.46
C MET A 1 18.09 1.33 17.46
N GLY A 2 17.50 1.58 18.64
CA GLY A 2 16.13 2.07 18.76
C GLY A 2 16.00 3.61 18.73
N TRP A 3 14.84 4.05 18.24
CA TRP A 3 14.36 5.43 18.28
C TRP A 3 14.03 5.86 19.72
N SER A 4 14.53 7.02 20.16
CA SER A 4 14.18 7.59 21.47
C SER A 4 13.98 9.11 21.37
N ARG A 5 13.11 9.68 22.22
CA ARG A 5 12.75 11.11 22.20
C ARG A 5 13.98 12.04 22.28
N LYS A 6 15.00 11.63 23.05
CA LYS A 6 16.28 12.35 23.23
C LYS A 6 17.11 12.41 21.94
N LYS A 7 16.90 11.50 20.98
CA LYS A 7 17.61 11.47 19.69
C LYS A 7 16.87 12.19 18.57
N LYS A 8 15.62 12.62 18.79
CA LYS A 8 14.80 13.30 17.76
C LYS A 8 15.38 14.66 17.36
N GLU A 9 15.83 15.45 18.34
CA GLU A 9 16.32 16.82 18.11
C GLU A 9 17.70 16.84 17.43
N SER A 10 18.53 15.84 17.66
CA SER A 10 19.85 15.70 17.03
C SER A 10 19.79 15.15 15.60
N LEU A 11 18.62 14.70 15.14
CA LEU A 11 18.50 13.96 13.91
C LEU A 11 18.31 14.91 12.72
N LYS A 12 19.42 15.18 12.01
CA LYS A 12 19.42 15.98 10.78
C LYS A 12 19.37 15.05 9.58
N TYR A 13 18.25 15.03 8.86
CA TYR A 13 18.16 14.34 7.59
C TYR A 13 18.84 15.16 6.48
N PRO A 14 19.69 14.55 5.64
CA PRO A 14 20.29 15.24 4.51
C PRO A 14 19.23 15.53 3.43
N CYS A 15 19.37 16.66 2.74
CA CYS A 15 18.60 16.94 1.53
C CYS A 15 19.28 16.24 0.35
N ILE A 16 18.70 15.13 -0.11
CA ILE A 16 19.21 14.36 -1.25
C ILE A 16 18.25 14.48 -2.44
N PRO A 17 18.76 14.58 -3.68
CA PRO A 17 17.92 14.81 -4.87
C PRO A 17 16.98 13.63 -5.19
N SER A 18 17.21 12.45 -4.62
CA SER A 18 16.36 11.27 -4.76
C SER A 18 15.17 11.22 -3.79
N ALA A 19 15.08 12.15 -2.83
CA ALA A 19 14.02 12.17 -1.82
C ALA A 19 13.17 13.45 -1.94
N ILE A 20 11.85 13.28 -2.02
CA ILE A 20 10.90 14.40 -1.95
C ILE A 20 10.76 14.79 -0.47
N GLN A 21 11.03 16.06 -0.16
CA GLN A 21 10.86 16.58 1.19
C GLN A 21 9.37 16.81 1.51
N PRO A 22 8.96 16.62 2.78
CA PRO A 22 7.61 16.97 3.19
C PRO A 22 7.39 18.47 3.00
N PHE A 23 6.24 18.82 2.44
CA PHE A 23 5.85 20.21 2.27
C PHE A 23 5.36 20.79 3.60
N PRO A 24 5.86 21.95 4.05
CA PRO A 24 5.44 22.55 5.31
C PRO A 24 3.98 23.02 5.23
N HIS A 25 3.17 22.62 6.20
CA HIS A 25 1.80 23.14 6.33
C HIS A 25 1.83 24.61 6.77
N SER A 26 0.97 25.44 6.18
CA SER A 26 0.81 26.88 6.50
C SER A 26 -0.66 27.20 6.77
N ALA A 27 -0.95 28.44 7.15
CA ALA A 27 -2.34 28.90 7.30
C ALA A 27 -3.14 28.78 5.99
N ASP A 28 -2.46 28.90 4.84
CA ASP A 28 -3.06 28.74 3.51
C ASP A 28 -3.25 27.26 3.13
N MET A 29 -2.56 26.33 3.80
CA MET A 29 -2.66 24.88 3.62
C MET A 29 -2.76 24.17 4.98
N PRO A 30 -3.88 24.36 5.70
CA PRO A 30 -4.06 23.78 7.02
C PRO A 30 -4.19 22.26 6.93
N ILE A 31 -3.77 21.58 7.99
CA ILE A 31 -4.03 20.15 8.14
C ILE A 31 -5.54 19.97 8.32
N LEU A 32 -6.16 19.17 7.46
CA LEU A 32 -7.57 18.82 7.62
C LEU A 32 -7.72 17.98 8.89
N HIS A 33 -8.60 18.42 9.78
CA HIS A 33 -8.97 17.65 10.95
C HIS A 33 -10.13 16.71 10.60
N PRO A 34 -10.10 15.47 11.10
CA PRO A 34 -11.26 14.61 10.99
C PRO A 34 -12.46 15.27 11.70
N PRO A 35 -13.69 15.04 11.21
CA PRO A 35 -14.90 15.53 11.89
C PRO A 35 -14.93 15.10 13.36
N LYS A 36 -15.33 16.02 14.25
CA LYS A 36 -15.34 15.77 15.71
C LYS A 36 -16.39 14.75 16.15
N MET A 37 -17.43 14.57 15.35
CA MET A 37 -18.48 13.58 15.55
C MET A 37 -18.71 12.90 14.21
N TYR A 38 -18.42 11.62 14.14
CA TYR A 38 -19.23 10.73 13.33
C TYR A 38 -20.58 10.69 14.05
N GLU A 39 -21.55 11.49 13.63
CA GLU A 39 -22.93 11.09 13.89
C GLU A 39 -23.12 9.80 13.08
N MET A 40 -22.95 8.66 13.74
CA MET A 40 -23.54 7.42 13.26
C MET A 40 -25.02 7.75 13.20
N LEU A 41 -25.51 8.11 12.00
CA LEU A 41 -26.93 8.15 11.73
C LEU A 41 -27.45 6.78 12.13
N LYS A 42 -28.07 6.71 13.30
CA LYS A 42 -28.77 5.53 13.80
C LYS A 42 -30.12 5.45 13.10
N ASP A 43 -30.11 5.69 11.80
CA ASP A 43 -31.15 5.20 10.91
C ASP A 43 -30.80 3.74 10.65
N ASN A 44 -31.82 2.90 10.50
CA ASN A 44 -31.70 1.46 10.32
C ASN A 44 -30.89 1.12 9.04
N VAL A 45 -29.57 1.25 9.14
CA VAL A 45 -28.59 0.83 8.15
C VAL A 45 -27.86 -0.30 8.84
N GLU A 46 -28.18 -1.51 8.39
CA GLU A 46 -27.43 -2.72 8.67
C GLU A 46 -25.93 -2.38 8.60
N GLU A 47 -25.20 -2.70 9.67
CA GLU A 47 -23.78 -2.38 9.89
C GLU A 47 -23.02 -2.13 8.59
N GLU A 48 -22.83 -0.86 8.23
CA GLU A 48 -21.91 -0.51 7.14
C GLU A 48 -20.53 -1.03 7.56
N GLU A 49 -20.17 -2.13 6.92
CA GLU A 49 -18.91 -2.83 7.02
C GLU A 49 -17.81 -1.78 6.89
N ILE A 50 -17.18 -1.46 8.03
CA ILE A 50 -15.86 -0.83 8.07
C ILE A 50 -15.07 -1.52 6.97
N ILE A 51 -14.66 -0.78 5.93
CA ILE A 51 -13.74 -1.29 4.92
C ILE A 51 -12.40 -1.49 5.63
N ARG A 52 -12.34 -2.60 6.36
CA ARG A 52 -11.15 -3.28 6.80
C ARG A 52 -10.44 -3.67 5.50
N PRO A 53 -9.10 -3.59 5.41
CA PRO A 53 -8.41 -4.15 4.27
C PRO A 53 -8.77 -5.65 4.19
N GLY A 54 -9.64 -5.99 3.23
CA GLY A 54 -10.18 -7.31 2.97
C GLY A 54 -10.94 -7.90 4.16
N THR A 55 -12.26 -7.78 4.18
CA THR A 55 -13.04 -8.87 4.76
C THR A 55 -12.78 -10.10 3.90
N ILE A 56 -12.26 -11.14 4.53
CA ILE A 56 -11.86 -12.43 3.93
C ILE A 56 -13.08 -13.21 3.41
N HIS A 57 -14.26 -12.59 3.37
CA HIS A 57 -15.52 -13.29 3.16
C HIS A 57 -16.41 -12.54 2.18
N ASN A 58 -15.90 -12.28 0.99
CA ASN A 58 -16.78 -12.17 -0.16
C ASN A 58 -17.25 -13.60 -0.49
N PRO A 59 -18.55 -13.92 -0.47
CA PRO A 59 -19.06 -15.28 -0.72
C PRO A 59 -18.78 -15.79 -2.14
N ASP A 60 -18.41 -14.90 -3.07
CA ASP A 60 -17.93 -15.25 -4.41
C ASP A 60 -16.39 -15.37 -4.47
N PHE A 61 -15.69 -15.11 -3.35
CA PHE A 61 -14.23 -15.16 -3.25
C PHE A 61 -13.81 -16.23 -2.25
N GLU A 62 -13.51 -17.41 -2.76
CA GLU A 62 -12.79 -18.44 -2.01
C GLU A 62 -11.34 -17.97 -1.85
N ALA A 63 -11.00 -17.51 -0.65
CA ALA A 63 -9.63 -17.19 -0.30
C ALA A 63 -8.83 -18.50 -0.22
N GLU A 64 -8.22 -18.92 -1.33
CA GLU A 64 -7.20 -19.95 -1.31
C GLU A 64 -6.11 -19.57 -0.29
N ASP A 65 -5.61 -20.58 0.43
CA ASP A 65 -4.72 -20.46 1.59
C ASP A 65 -3.61 -19.41 1.36
N LEU A 66 -3.85 -18.17 1.82
CA LEU A 66 -2.99 -16.99 1.58
C LEU A 66 -1.60 -17.12 2.24
N ASN A 67 -1.34 -18.24 2.89
CA ASN A 67 -0.07 -18.52 3.56
C ASN A 67 1.07 -18.82 2.58
N GLU A 68 0.78 -19.15 1.32
CA GLU A 68 1.81 -19.30 0.28
C GLU A 68 1.61 -18.30 -0.87
N PRO A 69 2.64 -17.51 -1.24
CA PRO A 69 2.56 -16.63 -2.39
C PRO A 69 2.42 -17.44 -3.69
N HIS A 70 1.51 -17.02 -4.57
CA HIS A 70 1.35 -17.63 -5.88
C HIS A 70 2.65 -17.53 -6.69
N ARG A 71 3.23 -18.68 -7.01
CA ARG A 71 4.46 -18.79 -7.82
C ARG A 71 4.10 -18.95 -9.29
N LEU A 72 4.36 -17.91 -10.06
CA LEU A 72 4.20 -17.95 -11.52
C LEU A 72 5.22 -18.89 -12.15
N ASN A 73 4.79 -19.69 -13.13
CA ASN A 73 5.68 -20.47 -13.98
C ASN A 73 6.15 -19.65 -15.20
N LYS A 74 7.13 -20.18 -15.94
CA LYS A 74 7.75 -19.48 -17.09
C LYS A 74 6.74 -19.20 -18.23
N GLY A 75 5.80 -20.10 -18.47
CA GLY A 75 4.74 -19.92 -19.46
C GLY A 75 3.80 -18.79 -19.07
N GLU A 76 3.29 -18.83 -17.85
CA GLU A 76 2.41 -17.79 -17.29
C GLU A 76 3.07 -16.40 -17.30
N LEU A 77 4.35 -16.34 -16.95
CA LEU A 77 5.11 -15.10 -17.04
C LEU A 77 5.23 -14.61 -18.49
N SER A 78 5.46 -15.51 -19.44
CA SER A 78 5.54 -15.16 -20.87
C SER A 78 4.21 -14.64 -21.41
N ASP A 79 3.10 -15.24 -20.99
CA ASP A 79 1.77 -14.82 -21.37
C ASP A 79 1.45 -13.43 -20.78
N LEU A 80 1.76 -13.22 -19.49
CA LEU A 80 1.58 -11.93 -18.82
C LEU A 80 2.37 -10.79 -19.50
N VAL A 81 3.60 -11.07 -19.93
CA VAL A 81 4.43 -10.11 -20.68
C VAL A 81 3.77 -9.68 -21.98
N ARG A 82 3.16 -10.64 -22.70
CA ARG A 82 2.47 -10.39 -23.97
C ARG A 82 1.17 -9.62 -23.73
N ASP A 83 0.36 -10.03 -22.76
CA ASP A 83 -0.95 -9.43 -22.47
C ASP A 83 -0.82 -7.98 -22.00
N LEU A 84 0.21 -7.69 -21.21
CA LEU A 84 0.51 -6.35 -20.71
C LEU A 84 1.39 -5.50 -21.66
N ASN A 85 1.73 -6.03 -22.85
CA ASN A 85 2.63 -5.39 -23.82
C ASN A 85 3.94 -4.87 -23.19
N LEU A 86 4.53 -5.66 -22.28
CA LEU A 86 5.75 -5.26 -21.58
C LEU A 86 6.95 -5.39 -22.50
N LEU A 87 7.70 -4.30 -22.65
CA LEU A 87 9.01 -4.33 -23.32
C LEU A 87 9.97 -5.24 -22.55
N LYS A 88 10.78 -6.03 -23.25
CA LYS A 88 11.72 -7.03 -22.69
C LYS A 88 12.61 -6.51 -21.55
N GLN A 89 12.92 -5.20 -21.55
CA GLN A 89 13.70 -4.55 -20.48
C GLN A 89 12.93 -4.41 -19.17
N LYS A 90 11.59 -4.26 -19.22
CA LYS A 90 10.71 -4.17 -18.05
C LYS A 90 10.36 -5.55 -17.48
N THR A 91 10.59 -6.62 -18.24
CA THR A 91 10.30 -8.01 -17.85
C THR A 91 11.48 -8.70 -17.16
N GLU A 92 12.67 -8.10 -17.22
CA GLU A 92 13.86 -8.58 -16.51
C GLU A 92 13.72 -8.43 -14.98
N LEU A 93 13.10 -7.33 -14.52
CA LEU A 93 12.83 -7.08 -13.11
C LEU A 93 11.90 -8.13 -12.45
N PRO A 94 10.74 -8.51 -13.04
CA PRO A 94 9.91 -9.57 -12.46
C PRO A 94 10.59 -10.94 -12.51
N ALA A 95 11.33 -11.27 -13.57
CA ALA A 95 12.01 -12.57 -13.69
C ALA A 95 13.11 -12.75 -12.63
N SER A 96 13.87 -11.70 -12.29
CA SER A 96 14.93 -11.77 -11.26
C SER A 96 14.38 -11.99 -9.85
N ARG A 97 13.15 -11.53 -9.55
CA ARG A 97 12.52 -11.68 -8.22
C ARG A 97 11.91 -13.07 -8.00
N LEU A 98 11.64 -13.80 -9.07
CA LEU A 98 11.04 -15.15 -9.02
C LEU A 98 12.06 -16.25 -8.66
N GLN A 99 13.37 -15.97 -8.77
CA GLN A 99 14.44 -16.95 -8.50
C GLN A 99 14.89 -17.00 -7.02
N GLN A 100 14.11 -16.42 -6.09
CA GLN A 100 14.39 -16.46 -4.65
C GLN A 100 13.54 -17.49 -3.91
#